data_AF-A0A939XB97-F1
#
_entry.id   AF-A0A939XB97-F1
#
_cell.length_a   1.000
_cell.length_b   1.000
_cell.length_c   1.000
_cell.angle_alpha   90.00
_cell.angle_beta   90.00
_cell.angle_gamma   90.00
#
_symmetry.space_group_name_H-M   'P 1'
#
loop_
_entity.id
_entity.type
_entity.pdbx_description
1 polymer ?
#
loop_
_entity_poly.entity_id
_entity_poly.type
_entity_poly.pdbx_seq_one_letter_code
_entity_poly.pdbx_strand_id
1 'polypeptide(L)'
;MKKTLFLVAVLLAFVSVSAQTRTFQWENMQRQFLLYEPADRTAPVPVMYFLHGLGDNITNCAASMNFSQLANQWGWCIVVPQALSVQGNTMWNVGFGGSADDAGFFLALLDSLQGVGMVNPDSVFFTGFSLGGFMTHKMAIEHGDLINACAPVSGLITYDLADEVPPAPVRLLHIHGTSDNVVGWNGSSSYFGNIGISVDSIISYWTGWNDCSSEPEIDSFPDTRNDGLRFVRYTYTGGDAEFQLIKVIGGSHNWYSGSNRDIDYFEVIHQFFVGGNSTMGCNAPQDALPRFEVWPNPTDGMLNIYSAEPADLALVDRRGTVVGNYAVSPGCSEIDLCAFSRGIYFLSDKHGKTVKVALR
;
A
#
# COMPACT_ATOMS: atom_id res chain seq x y z
N MET A 1 -56.95 -14.16 -41.18
CA MET A 1 -56.12 -13.24 -40.37
C MET A 1 -55.18 -14.06 -39.49
N LYS A 2 -53.89 -14.11 -39.82
CA LYS A 2 -52.83 -14.60 -38.91
C LYS A 2 -51.74 -13.54 -38.92
N LYS A 3 -51.58 -12.83 -37.79
CA LYS A 3 -50.49 -11.86 -37.58
C LYS A 3 -49.31 -12.64 -36.99
N THR A 4 -48.26 -12.83 -37.75
CA THR A 4 -47.00 -13.41 -37.27
C THR A 4 -46.17 -12.28 -36.67
N LEU A 5 -45.93 -12.36 -35.35
CA LEU A 5 -45.12 -11.40 -34.61
C LEU A 5 -43.64 -11.76 -34.82
N PHE A 6 -42.87 -10.88 -35.47
CA PHE A 6 -41.41 -11.01 -35.55
C PHE A 6 -40.80 -10.45 -34.26
N LEU A 7 -40.20 -11.32 -33.46
CA LEU A 7 -39.40 -10.92 -32.30
C LEU A 7 -38.01 -10.50 -32.82
N VAL A 8 -37.70 -9.21 -32.78
CA VAL A 8 -36.34 -8.71 -33.03
C VAL A 8 -35.55 -8.86 -31.73
N ALA A 9 -34.67 -9.85 -31.67
CA ALA A 9 -33.68 -9.96 -30.60
C ALA A 9 -32.61 -8.88 -30.82
N VAL A 10 -32.62 -7.83 -29.98
CA VAL A 10 -31.54 -6.86 -29.91
C VAL A 10 -30.39 -7.51 -29.16
N LEU A 11 -29.35 -7.94 -29.89
CA LEU A 11 -28.08 -8.33 -29.29
C LEU A 11 -27.40 -7.06 -28.75
N LEU A 12 -27.43 -6.87 -27.42
CA LEU A 12 -26.56 -5.91 -26.76
C LEU A 12 -25.13 -6.45 -26.81
N ALA A 13 -24.35 -5.99 -27.79
CA ALA A 13 -22.92 -6.20 -27.80
C ALA A 13 -22.31 -5.37 -26.65
N PHE A 14 -21.87 -6.04 -25.59
CA PHE A 14 -20.97 -5.43 -24.62
C PHE A 14 -19.63 -5.19 -25.33
N VAL A 15 -19.41 -3.95 -25.76
CA VAL A 15 -18.08 -3.54 -26.23
C VAL A 15 -17.21 -3.39 -25.00
N SER A 16 -16.40 -4.41 -24.70
CA SER A 16 -15.32 -4.28 -23.73
C SER A 16 -14.32 -3.26 -24.30
N VAL A 17 -14.38 -2.01 -23.84
CA VAL A 17 -13.34 -1.03 -24.14
C VAL A 17 -12.10 -1.46 -23.36
N SER A 18 -11.13 -2.10 -24.03
CA SER A 18 -9.80 -2.19 -23.44
C SER A 18 -9.21 -0.77 -23.40
N ALA A 19 -8.38 -0.48 -22.40
CA ALA A 19 -7.58 0.74 -22.45
C ALA A 19 -6.80 0.77 -23.77
N GLN A 20 -6.84 1.93 -24.44
CA GLN A 20 -6.04 2.17 -25.63
C GLN A 20 -4.76 2.88 -25.21
N THR A 21 -3.64 2.51 -25.82
CA THR A 21 -2.39 3.28 -25.69
C THR A 21 -2.64 4.69 -26.20
N ARG A 22 -2.49 5.66 -25.31
CA ARG A 22 -2.59 7.09 -25.61
C ARG A 22 -1.19 7.68 -25.69
N THR A 23 -1.08 8.78 -26.42
CA THR A 23 0.16 9.55 -26.52
C THR A 23 -0.04 10.93 -25.91
N PHE A 24 1.05 11.51 -25.40
CA PHE A 24 1.09 12.84 -24.84
C PHE A 24 2.38 13.51 -25.27
N GLN A 25 2.33 14.76 -25.73
CA GLN A 25 3.53 15.52 -26.04
C GLN A 25 4.03 16.18 -24.76
N TRP A 26 5.25 15.83 -24.34
CA TRP A 26 5.93 16.49 -23.23
C TRP A 26 7.31 16.93 -23.67
N GLU A 27 7.60 18.22 -23.53
CA GLU A 27 8.74 18.88 -24.16
C GLU A 27 8.80 18.55 -25.67
N ASN A 28 9.91 18.00 -26.14
CA ASN A 28 10.12 17.58 -27.53
C ASN A 28 9.97 16.05 -27.71
N MET A 29 9.27 15.39 -26.79
CA MET A 29 9.14 13.92 -26.75
C MET A 29 7.67 13.49 -26.77
N GLN A 30 7.36 12.50 -27.60
CA GLN A 30 6.07 11.80 -27.54
C GLN A 30 6.14 10.73 -26.45
N ARG A 31 5.42 10.97 -25.35
CA ARG A 31 5.23 10.04 -24.24
C ARG A 31 4.03 9.13 -24.52
N GLN A 32 4.04 7.93 -23.95
CA GLN A 32 2.96 6.95 -24.05
C GLN A 32 2.44 6.60 -22.67
N PHE A 33 1.14 6.28 -22.59
CA PHE A 33 0.52 5.80 -21.36
C PHE A 33 -0.73 4.98 -21.68
N LEU A 34 -1.12 4.11 -20.76
CA LEU A 34 -2.45 3.53 -20.71
C LEU A 34 -3.29 4.30 -19.70
N LEU A 35 -4.56 4.51 -20.03
CA LEU A 35 -5.56 5.10 -19.14
C LEU A 35 -6.71 4.13 -18.99
N TYR A 36 -6.97 3.73 -17.74
CA TYR A 36 -8.13 2.96 -17.34
C TYR A 36 -9.07 3.90 -16.58
N GLU A 37 -10.30 4.03 -17.04
CA GLU A 37 -11.34 4.82 -16.37
C GLU A 37 -12.51 3.90 -15.98
N PRO A 38 -13.24 4.20 -14.90
CA PRO A 38 -14.41 3.42 -14.53
C PRO A 38 -15.52 3.61 -15.58
N ALA A 39 -16.20 2.53 -15.95
CA ALA A 39 -17.20 2.53 -17.02
C ALA A 39 -18.36 3.50 -16.76
N ASP A 40 -18.74 3.67 -15.49
CA ASP A 40 -19.87 4.50 -15.07
C ASP A 40 -19.44 5.91 -14.60
N ARG A 41 -18.27 6.40 -15.04
CA ARG A 41 -17.76 7.73 -14.67
C ARG A 41 -18.71 8.83 -15.16
N THR A 42 -19.29 9.58 -14.21
CA THR A 42 -20.17 10.73 -14.49
C THR A 42 -19.64 12.06 -13.93
N ALA A 43 -18.58 12.01 -13.13
CA ALA A 43 -17.91 13.16 -12.51
C ALA A 43 -16.38 12.92 -12.47
N PRO A 44 -15.57 13.93 -12.13
CA PRO A 44 -14.15 13.72 -11.84
C PRO A 44 -13.97 12.70 -10.70
N VAL A 45 -13.03 11.77 -10.86
CA VAL A 45 -12.75 10.69 -9.88
C VAL A 45 -11.28 10.73 -9.42
N PRO A 46 -10.91 10.07 -8.30
CA PRO A 46 -9.52 9.93 -7.92
C PRO A 46 -8.64 9.32 -9.02
N VAL A 47 -7.35 9.66 -9.02
CA VAL A 47 -6.37 9.15 -9.98
C VAL A 47 -5.19 8.50 -9.28
N MET A 48 -4.83 7.30 -9.72
CA MET A 48 -3.62 6.61 -9.31
C MET A 48 -2.67 6.45 -10.50
N TYR A 49 -1.42 6.87 -10.32
CA TYR A 49 -0.33 6.55 -11.24
C TYR A 49 0.33 5.24 -10.80
N PHE A 50 0.43 4.27 -11.72
CA PHE A 50 1.20 3.05 -11.52
C PHE A 50 2.48 3.07 -12.36
N LEU A 51 3.64 3.09 -11.71
CA LEU A 51 4.94 3.19 -12.37
C LEU A 51 5.61 1.80 -12.45
N HIS A 52 5.88 1.33 -13.67
CA HIS A 52 6.49 0.02 -13.89
C HIS A 52 8.00 -0.01 -13.56
N GLY A 53 8.56 -1.20 -13.38
CA GLY A 53 9.98 -1.40 -13.07
C GLY A 53 10.93 -1.24 -14.28
N LEU A 54 12.23 -1.34 -14.00
CA LEU A 54 13.29 -1.31 -15.02
C LEU A 54 13.06 -2.37 -16.09
N GLY A 55 13.13 -1.99 -17.38
CA GLY A 55 13.03 -2.91 -18.51
C GLY A 55 11.61 -3.42 -18.82
N ASP A 56 10.62 -3.10 -17.99
CA ASP A 56 9.23 -3.44 -18.23
C ASP A 56 8.52 -2.42 -19.12
N ASN A 57 7.28 -2.68 -19.53
CA ASN A 57 6.49 -1.78 -20.36
C ASN A 57 5.01 -1.82 -20.02
N ILE A 58 4.27 -0.82 -20.50
CA ILE A 58 2.84 -0.65 -20.24
C ILE A 58 2.00 -1.86 -20.67
N THR A 59 2.38 -2.58 -21.73
CA THR A 59 1.63 -3.74 -22.22
C THR A 59 1.78 -4.94 -21.29
N ASN A 60 3.02 -5.25 -20.88
CA ASN A 60 3.31 -6.33 -19.94
C ASN A 60 2.72 -6.06 -18.56
N CYS A 61 2.88 -4.84 -18.06
CA CYS A 61 2.32 -4.37 -16.81
C CYS A 61 0.78 -4.49 -16.81
N ALA A 62 0.12 -3.99 -17.86
CA ALA A 62 -1.32 -4.13 -18.03
C ALA A 62 -1.83 -5.57 -18.05
N ALA A 63 -1.09 -6.47 -18.71
CA ALA A 63 -1.47 -7.88 -18.84
C ALA A 63 -1.40 -8.64 -17.50
N SER A 64 -0.55 -8.19 -16.57
CA SER A 64 -0.29 -8.88 -15.30
C SER A 64 -1.13 -8.36 -14.13
N MET A 65 -1.71 -7.16 -14.23
CA MET A 65 -2.27 -6.44 -13.07
C MET A 65 -3.78 -6.12 -13.17
N ASN A 66 -4.42 -6.40 -14.32
CA ASN A 66 -5.87 -6.25 -14.52
C ASN A 66 -6.45 -4.88 -14.10
N PHE A 67 -5.76 -3.80 -14.48
CA PHE A 67 -6.13 -2.43 -14.10
C PHE A 67 -7.54 -2.00 -14.51
N SER A 68 -8.12 -2.59 -15.56
CA SER A 68 -9.51 -2.31 -15.93
C SER A 68 -10.49 -2.75 -14.83
N GLN A 69 -10.26 -3.93 -14.23
CA GLN A 69 -11.08 -4.38 -13.12
C GLN A 69 -10.90 -3.49 -11.88
N LEU A 70 -9.65 -3.13 -11.56
CA LEU A 70 -9.35 -2.25 -10.42
C LEU A 70 -9.98 -0.86 -10.59
N ALA A 71 -9.85 -0.24 -11.76
CA ALA A 71 -10.44 1.06 -12.06
C ALA A 71 -11.98 1.04 -11.85
N ASN A 72 -12.66 -0.01 -12.33
CA ASN A 72 -14.09 -0.18 -12.13
C ASN A 72 -14.45 -0.46 -10.67
N GLN A 73 -13.69 -1.33 -9.98
CA GLN A 73 -13.96 -1.70 -8.59
C GLN A 73 -13.78 -0.53 -7.63
N TRP A 74 -12.74 0.27 -7.82
CA TRP A 74 -12.43 1.42 -6.97
C TRP A 74 -13.21 2.66 -7.39
N GLY A 75 -13.68 2.72 -8.65
CA GLY A 75 -14.26 3.92 -9.23
C GLY A 75 -13.21 4.98 -9.51
N TRP A 76 -11.98 4.58 -9.82
CA TRP A 76 -10.81 5.46 -9.95
C TRP A 76 -10.25 5.42 -11.37
N CYS A 77 -9.61 6.51 -11.79
CA CYS A 77 -8.74 6.50 -12.96
C CYS A 77 -7.38 5.90 -12.59
N ILE A 78 -6.88 5.00 -13.43
CA ILE A 78 -5.52 4.45 -13.30
C ILE A 78 -4.72 4.83 -14.53
N VAL A 79 -3.62 5.56 -14.31
CA VAL A 79 -2.67 5.98 -15.35
C VAL A 79 -1.43 5.09 -15.25
N VAL A 80 -1.09 4.43 -16.35
CA VAL A 80 0.13 3.60 -16.43
C VAL A 80 1.04 4.21 -17.49
N PRO A 81 1.92 5.16 -17.13
CA PRO A 81 2.84 5.79 -18.06
C PRO A 81 3.95 4.83 -18.52
N GLN A 82 4.47 5.06 -19.72
CA GLN A 82 5.62 4.36 -20.27
C GLN A 82 6.91 5.15 -20.02
N ALA A 83 7.87 4.49 -19.39
CA ALA A 83 9.23 5.00 -19.27
C ALA A 83 9.92 5.03 -20.64
N LEU A 84 10.83 5.99 -20.85
CA LEU A 84 11.57 6.10 -22.10
C LEU A 84 12.68 5.05 -22.20
N SER A 85 13.08 4.72 -23.44
CA SER A 85 14.19 3.80 -23.67
C SER A 85 15.53 4.54 -23.51
N VAL A 86 16.34 4.05 -22.58
CA VAL A 86 17.68 4.54 -22.29
C VAL A 86 18.62 3.34 -22.29
N GLN A 87 19.64 3.39 -23.17
CA GLN A 87 20.60 2.29 -23.36
C GLN A 87 19.96 0.91 -23.62
N GLY A 88 18.81 0.90 -24.31
CA GLY A 88 18.11 -0.33 -24.67
C GLY A 88 17.15 -0.88 -23.60
N ASN A 89 17.04 -0.22 -22.44
CA ASN A 89 16.05 -0.56 -21.41
C ASN A 89 15.08 0.60 -21.19
N THR A 90 13.84 0.31 -20.85
CA THR A 90 12.87 1.32 -20.39
C THR A 90 13.21 1.72 -18.95
N MET A 91 13.49 3.01 -18.72
CA MET A 91 13.98 3.51 -17.43
C MET A 91 13.37 4.87 -17.10
N TRP A 92 13.03 5.06 -15.82
CA TRP A 92 12.67 6.37 -15.26
C TRP A 92 13.94 7.13 -14.88
N ASN A 93 13.90 8.45 -14.96
CA ASN A 93 14.92 9.33 -14.41
C ASN A 93 14.70 9.54 -12.91
N VAL A 94 15.42 8.81 -12.08
CA VAL A 94 15.34 8.85 -10.61
C VAL A 94 16.62 9.45 -9.97
N GLY A 95 17.33 10.30 -10.72
CA GLY A 95 18.72 10.73 -10.42
C GLY A 95 19.76 9.93 -11.22
N PHE A 96 19.34 8.76 -11.71
CA PHE A 96 19.98 8.01 -12.79
C PHE A 96 18.89 7.49 -13.74
N GLY A 97 19.28 6.82 -14.82
CA GLY A 97 18.31 6.22 -15.74
C GLY A 97 17.90 7.12 -16.91
N GLY A 98 18.60 8.25 -17.12
CA GLY A 98 18.41 9.15 -18.26
C GLY A 98 18.43 10.61 -17.82
N SER A 99 17.94 11.49 -18.69
CA SER A 99 17.79 12.93 -18.43
C SER A 99 16.37 13.42 -18.71
N ALA A 100 15.43 12.50 -18.92
CA ALA A 100 14.05 12.86 -19.20
C ALA A 100 13.39 13.47 -17.98
N ASP A 101 12.56 14.50 -18.18
CA ASP A 101 11.70 15.02 -17.13
C ASP A 101 10.43 14.17 -17.02
N ASP A 102 10.54 13.08 -16.26
CA ASP A 102 9.43 12.16 -16.00
C ASP A 102 8.40 12.74 -15.02
N ALA A 103 8.85 13.48 -14.01
CA ALA A 103 7.96 14.11 -13.03
C ALA A 103 7.08 15.18 -13.70
N GLY A 104 7.68 16.07 -14.49
CA GLY A 104 6.94 17.08 -15.25
C GLY A 104 5.98 16.46 -16.27
N PHE A 105 6.35 15.33 -16.89
CA PHE A 105 5.41 14.59 -17.74
C PHE A 105 4.17 14.12 -16.95
N PHE A 106 4.35 13.54 -15.77
CA PHE A 106 3.23 13.05 -14.96
C PHE A 106 2.29 14.19 -14.54
N LEU A 107 2.86 15.32 -14.11
CA LEU A 107 2.11 16.51 -13.69
C LEU A 107 1.39 17.17 -14.88
N ALA A 108 2.04 17.30 -16.03
CA ALA A 108 1.38 17.84 -17.22
C ALA A 108 0.25 16.94 -17.73
N LEU A 109 0.42 15.62 -17.62
CA LEU A 109 -0.64 14.68 -17.92
C LEU A 109 -1.79 14.81 -16.91
N LEU A 110 -1.48 14.98 -15.61
CA LEU A 110 -2.47 15.21 -14.56
C LEU A 110 -3.29 16.47 -14.86
N ASP A 111 -2.64 17.60 -15.12
CA ASP A 111 -3.28 18.86 -15.49
C ASP A 111 -4.19 18.70 -16.72
N SER A 112 -3.73 17.96 -17.73
CA SER A 112 -4.52 17.69 -18.93
C SER A 112 -5.79 16.88 -18.62
N LEU A 113 -5.70 15.86 -17.76
CA LEU A 113 -6.83 15.03 -17.35
C LEU A 113 -7.82 15.81 -16.46
N GLN A 114 -7.31 16.70 -15.61
CA GLN A 114 -8.13 17.62 -14.81
C GLN A 114 -8.87 18.63 -15.69
N GLY A 115 -8.18 19.21 -16.69
CA GLY A 115 -8.75 20.20 -17.61
C GLY A 115 -9.94 19.69 -18.43
N VAL A 116 -10.03 18.37 -18.65
CA VAL A 116 -11.18 17.72 -19.30
C VAL A 116 -12.19 17.12 -18.31
N GLY A 117 -12.03 17.39 -17.01
CA GLY A 117 -12.93 16.93 -15.95
C GLY A 117 -12.92 15.42 -15.72
N MET A 118 -11.81 14.73 -16.03
CA MET A 118 -11.71 13.29 -15.81
C MET A 118 -11.31 12.93 -14.38
N VAL A 119 -10.42 13.71 -13.78
CA VAL A 119 -9.82 13.39 -12.47
C VAL A 119 -9.96 14.52 -11.47
N ASN A 120 -10.10 14.18 -10.20
CA ASN A 120 -10.20 15.12 -9.09
C ASN A 120 -8.80 15.63 -8.70
N PRO A 121 -8.54 16.96 -8.71
CA PRO A 121 -7.26 17.51 -8.28
C PRO A 121 -6.92 17.22 -6.81
N ASP A 122 -7.91 17.00 -5.95
CA ASP A 122 -7.71 16.76 -4.53
C ASP A 122 -7.56 15.26 -4.19
N SER A 123 -7.36 14.40 -5.20
CA SER A 123 -7.29 12.94 -5.03
C SER A 123 -6.31 12.30 -6.00
N VAL A 124 -5.02 12.62 -5.80
CA VAL A 124 -3.87 12.20 -6.62
C VAL A 124 -3.00 11.25 -5.83
N PHE A 125 -2.73 10.07 -6.40
CA PHE A 125 -2.00 8.98 -5.75
C PHE A 125 -0.92 8.41 -6.67
N PHE A 126 0.20 8.00 -6.09
CA PHE A 126 1.30 7.37 -6.83
C PHE A 126 1.71 6.04 -6.19
N THR A 127 1.91 5.03 -7.00
CA THR A 127 2.50 3.75 -6.61
C THR A 127 3.38 3.23 -7.73
N GLY A 128 4.30 2.35 -7.41
CA GLY A 128 5.15 1.73 -8.41
C GLY A 128 6.03 0.64 -7.84
N PHE A 129 6.55 -0.18 -8.74
CA PHE A 129 7.40 -1.31 -8.40
C PHE A 129 8.84 -1.08 -8.85
N SER A 130 9.82 -1.48 -8.02
CA SER A 130 11.23 -1.43 -8.36
C SER A 130 11.64 -0.01 -8.75
N LEU A 131 12.18 0.23 -9.94
CA LEU A 131 12.49 1.58 -10.45
C LEU A 131 11.28 2.53 -10.44
N GLY A 132 10.05 2.02 -10.60
CA GLY A 132 8.83 2.79 -10.41
C GLY A 132 8.55 3.14 -8.94
N GLY A 133 9.02 2.32 -8.00
CA GLY A 133 9.04 2.63 -6.57
C GLY A 133 10.04 3.74 -6.21
N PHE A 134 11.22 3.76 -6.83
CA PHE A 134 12.16 4.90 -6.74
C PHE A 134 11.51 6.19 -7.26
N MET A 135 10.86 6.11 -8.43
CA MET A 135 10.16 7.26 -9.00
C MET A 135 8.97 7.71 -8.14
N THR A 136 8.30 6.78 -7.45
CA THR A 136 7.23 7.10 -6.48
C THR A 136 7.77 7.88 -5.28
N HIS A 137 8.93 7.49 -4.72
CA HIS A 137 9.60 8.29 -3.69
C HIS A 137 9.99 9.67 -4.22
N LYS A 138 10.58 9.75 -5.42
CA LYS A 138 10.92 11.03 -6.06
C LYS A 138 9.71 11.95 -6.20
N MET A 139 8.56 11.44 -6.64
CA MET A 139 7.32 12.21 -6.71
C MET A 139 6.87 12.72 -5.34
N ALA A 140 6.95 11.90 -4.30
CA ALA A 140 6.60 12.31 -2.94
C ALA A 140 7.53 13.43 -2.41
N ILE A 141 8.84 13.32 -2.70
CA ILE A 141 9.85 14.27 -2.22
C ILE A 141 9.79 15.59 -3.00
N GLU A 142 9.58 15.57 -4.31
CA GLU A 142 9.63 16.79 -5.12
C GLU A 142 8.27 17.50 -5.25
N HIS A 143 7.17 16.77 -5.09
CA HIS A 143 5.82 17.23 -5.39
C HIS A 143 4.77 16.78 -4.35
N GLY A 144 5.20 16.55 -3.11
CA GLY A 144 4.34 16.09 -2.02
C GLY A 144 3.16 17.00 -1.71
N ASP A 145 3.24 18.29 -2.03
CA ASP A 145 2.17 19.27 -1.89
C ASP A 145 0.99 19.06 -2.87
N LEU A 146 1.20 18.27 -3.92
CA LEU A 146 0.21 17.93 -4.94
C LEU A 146 -0.33 16.50 -4.81
N ILE A 147 0.18 15.71 -3.87
CA ILE A 147 -0.08 14.27 -3.77
C ILE A 147 -0.72 13.94 -2.43
N ASN A 148 -1.85 13.22 -2.46
CA ASN A 148 -2.56 12.83 -1.24
C ASN A 148 -1.88 11.67 -0.51
N ALA A 149 -1.40 10.66 -1.25
CA ALA A 149 -0.64 9.56 -0.69
C ALA A 149 0.19 8.81 -1.74
N CYS A 150 1.31 8.23 -1.30
CA CYS A 150 2.23 7.43 -2.11
C CYS A 150 2.41 6.03 -1.54
N ALA A 151 2.65 5.05 -2.42
CA ALA A 151 2.96 3.68 -2.03
C ALA A 151 4.13 3.07 -2.84
N PRO A 152 5.39 3.40 -2.53
CA PRO A 152 6.54 2.81 -3.21
C PRO A 152 6.77 1.34 -2.79
N VAL A 153 6.85 0.44 -3.78
CA VAL A 153 7.09 -1.00 -3.57
C VAL A 153 8.47 -1.39 -4.11
N SER A 154 9.32 -1.99 -3.28
CA SER A 154 10.67 -2.44 -3.63
C SER A 154 11.54 -1.36 -4.30
N GLY A 155 11.33 -0.09 -3.95
CA GLY A 155 12.11 1.05 -4.43
C GLY A 155 12.57 1.94 -3.28
N LEU A 156 13.77 2.49 -3.36
CA LEU A 156 14.39 3.26 -2.29
C LEU A 156 14.35 4.76 -2.57
N ILE A 157 14.76 5.56 -1.59
CA ILE A 157 15.15 6.96 -1.80
C ILE A 157 16.61 6.95 -2.27
N THR A 158 16.90 7.55 -3.42
CA THR A 158 18.27 7.66 -3.93
C THR A 158 19.10 8.60 -3.06
N TYR A 159 20.42 8.45 -3.08
CA TYR A 159 21.29 9.32 -2.28
C TYR A 159 21.10 10.80 -2.61
N ASP A 160 20.89 11.12 -3.88
CA ASP A 160 20.67 12.50 -4.35
C ASP A 160 19.36 13.10 -3.80
N LEU A 161 18.39 12.27 -3.42
CA LEU A 161 17.10 12.71 -2.86
C LEU A 161 17.07 12.63 -1.32
N ALA A 162 18.05 11.98 -0.68
CA ALA A 162 18.01 11.70 0.75
C ALA A 162 18.17 12.95 1.63
N ASP A 163 18.77 14.00 1.09
CA ASP A 163 18.95 15.30 1.76
C ASP A 163 17.95 16.37 1.27
N GLU A 164 17.10 16.02 0.31
CA GLU A 164 16.06 16.93 -0.20
C GLU A 164 14.91 17.06 0.78
N VAL A 165 14.31 18.24 0.79
CA VAL A 165 13.22 18.62 1.71
C VAL A 165 11.88 18.52 1.00
N PRO A 166 10.98 17.61 1.41
CA PRO A 166 9.65 17.54 0.85
C PRO A 166 8.88 18.86 1.05
N PRO A 167 8.11 19.32 0.05
CA PRO A 167 7.38 20.61 0.15
C PRO A 167 6.20 20.55 1.13
N ALA A 168 5.73 19.36 1.48
CA ALA A 168 4.68 19.11 2.47
C ALA A 168 4.84 17.70 3.08
N PRO A 169 4.27 17.44 4.27
CA PRO A 169 4.10 16.08 4.79
C PRO A 169 3.27 15.22 3.83
N VAL A 170 3.68 13.97 3.62
CA VAL A 170 3.04 13.05 2.65
C VAL A 170 2.66 11.76 3.34
N ARG A 171 1.39 11.33 3.20
CA ARG A 171 0.98 9.99 3.62
C ARG A 171 1.70 8.95 2.75
N LEU A 172 2.55 8.12 3.35
CA LEU A 172 3.35 7.18 2.58
C LEU A 172 3.34 5.77 3.15
N LEU A 173 3.05 4.78 2.29
CA LEU A 173 3.14 3.35 2.58
C LEU A 173 4.31 2.74 1.82
N HIS A 174 5.40 2.45 2.50
CA HIS A 174 6.53 1.75 1.89
C HIS A 174 6.37 0.24 2.06
N ILE A 175 6.57 -0.54 0.99
CA ILE A 175 6.50 -2.01 1.04
C ILE A 175 7.82 -2.59 0.53
N HIS A 176 8.50 -3.40 1.35
CA HIS A 176 9.82 -3.93 1.00
C HIS A 176 10.09 -5.33 1.54
N GLY A 177 10.73 -6.18 0.73
CA GLY A 177 11.14 -7.53 1.09
C GLY A 177 12.49 -7.59 1.80
N THR A 178 12.59 -8.37 2.89
CA THR A 178 13.85 -8.52 3.63
C THR A 178 14.91 -9.35 2.90
N SER A 179 14.48 -10.13 1.91
CA SER A 179 15.31 -11.00 1.07
C SER A 179 15.34 -10.52 -0.39
N ASP A 180 14.98 -9.26 -0.63
CA ASP A 180 15.14 -8.60 -1.93
C ASP A 180 16.64 -8.50 -2.27
N ASN A 181 17.06 -9.23 -3.29
CA ASN A 181 18.45 -9.27 -3.75
C ASN A 181 18.69 -8.41 -5.00
N VAL A 182 17.66 -7.68 -5.46
CA VAL A 182 17.74 -6.78 -6.61
C VAL A 182 17.80 -5.32 -6.16
N VAL A 183 16.97 -4.96 -5.18
CA VAL A 183 16.98 -3.70 -4.44
C VAL A 183 17.01 -4.05 -2.97
N GLY A 184 18.22 -4.18 -2.43
CA GLY A 184 18.46 -4.69 -1.09
C GLY A 184 18.03 -3.73 0.00
N TRP A 185 17.59 -4.31 1.13
CA TRP A 185 17.18 -3.59 2.34
C TRP A 185 18.18 -2.53 2.80
N ASN A 186 19.47 -2.79 2.59
CA ASN A 186 20.58 -1.93 3.04
C ASN A 186 21.03 -0.88 2.00
N GLY A 187 20.26 -0.62 0.94
CA GLY A 187 20.60 0.42 -0.04
C GLY A 187 21.32 -0.06 -1.31
N SER A 188 21.53 -1.37 -1.44
CA SER A 188 22.25 -1.97 -2.56
C SER A 188 21.33 -2.34 -3.72
N SER A 189 21.91 -2.44 -4.91
CA SER A 189 21.26 -2.96 -6.10
C SER A 189 22.17 -3.89 -6.88
N SER A 190 21.62 -4.99 -7.39
CA SER A 190 22.34 -5.94 -8.23
C SER A 190 22.74 -5.37 -9.60
N TYR A 191 22.05 -4.32 -10.06
CA TYR A 191 22.30 -3.69 -11.37
C TYR A 191 23.22 -2.45 -11.27
N PHE A 192 23.13 -1.73 -10.15
CA PHE A 192 23.67 -0.36 -10.07
C PHE A 192 24.60 -0.12 -8.87
N GLY A 193 24.89 -1.15 -8.07
CA GLY A 193 25.68 -0.99 -6.84
C GLY A 193 24.87 -0.29 -5.75
N ASN A 194 25.49 0.55 -4.94
CA ASN A 194 24.77 1.28 -3.90
C ASN A 194 24.07 2.48 -4.53
N ILE A 195 22.74 2.53 -4.43
CA ILE A 195 21.93 3.53 -5.15
C ILE A 195 21.03 4.38 -4.26
N GLY A 196 20.85 4.00 -3.00
CA GLY A 196 19.97 4.72 -2.10
C GLY A 196 20.23 4.38 -0.64
N ILE A 197 19.53 5.08 0.24
CA ILE A 197 19.56 4.83 1.68
C ILE A 197 18.85 3.51 2.02
N SER A 198 19.16 2.92 3.17
CA SER A 198 18.51 1.69 3.63
C SER A 198 17.02 1.92 3.93
N VAL A 199 16.24 0.84 3.95
CA VAL A 199 14.83 0.91 4.35
C VAL A 199 14.69 1.47 5.77
N ASP A 200 15.59 1.14 6.69
CA ASP A 200 15.59 1.70 8.05
C ASP A 200 15.82 3.23 8.05
N SER A 201 16.67 3.73 7.14
CA SER A 201 16.84 5.16 6.93
C SER A 201 15.62 5.81 6.25
N ILE A 202 14.90 5.10 5.37
CA ILE A 202 13.63 5.57 4.80
C ILE A 202 12.56 5.75 5.88
N ILE A 203 12.48 4.83 6.85
CA ILE A 203 11.59 4.98 8.02
C ILE A 203 11.94 6.28 8.75
N SER A 204 13.22 6.52 9.02
CA SER A 204 13.68 7.71 9.74
C SER A 204 13.43 9.00 8.95
N TYR A 205 13.62 8.96 7.63
CA TYR A 205 13.36 10.09 6.73
C TYR A 205 11.88 10.50 6.77
N TRP A 206 10.97 9.56 6.51
CA TRP A 206 9.54 9.88 6.44
C TRP A 206 8.92 10.16 7.80
N THR A 207 9.31 9.45 8.86
CA THR A 207 8.81 9.76 10.21
C THR A 207 9.29 11.13 10.69
N GLY A 208 10.51 11.55 10.33
CA GLY A 208 11.02 12.88 10.61
C GLY A 208 10.27 13.99 9.86
N TRP A 209 10.08 13.83 8.55
CA TRP A 209 9.38 14.84 7.73
C TRP A 209 7.87 14.92 8.00
N ASN A 210 7.26 13.83 8.43
CA ASN A 210 5.85 13.79 8.78
C ASN A 210 5.57 14.10 10.28
N ASP A 211 6.61 14.39 11.08
CA ASP A 211 6.53 14.61 12.53
C ASP A 211 5.86 13.46 13.31
N CYS A 212 6.07 12.22 12.86
CA CYS A 212 5.48 11.05 13.50
C CYS A 212 6.12 10.74 14.86
N SER A 213 5.36 10.06 15.73
CA SER A 213 5.91 9.35 16.88
C SER A 213 7.00 8.36 16.46
N SER A 214 8.04 8.22 17.27
CA SER A 214 9.11 7.23 17.04
C SER A 214 8.67 5.78 17.26
N GLU A 215 7.60 5.57 18.02
CA GLU A 215 7.04 4.24 18.30
C GLU A 215 5.87 3.94 17.35
N PRO A 216 5.97 2.90 16.51
CA PRO A 216 4.89 2.50 15.62
C PRO A 216 3.85 1.64 16.33
N GLU A 217 2.61 1.69 15.84
CA GLU A 217 1.66 0.60 16.00
C GLU A 217 2.11 -0.57 15.09
N ILE A 218 2.17 -1.78 15.62
CA ILE A 218 2.66 -2.96 14.88
C ILE A 218 1.52 -3.95 14.75
N ASP A 219 1.29 -4.41 13.52
CA ASP A 219 0.33 -5.44 13.20
C ASP A 219 0.88 -6.38 12.12
N SER A 220 0.30 -7.57 11.99
CA SER A 220 0.68 -8.56 10.98
C SER A 220 -0.53 -9.01 10.20
N PHE A 221 -0.33 -9.24 8.90
CA PHE A 221 -1.37 -9.78 8.03
C PHE A 221 -1.50 -11.29 8.27
N PRO A 222 -2.64 -11.89 7.88
CA PRO A 222 -2.84 -13.32 8.04
C PRO A 222 -1.77 -14.15 7.33
N ASP A 223 -1.11 -15.06 8.03
CA ASP A 223 -0.16 -16.04 7.46
C ASP A 223 -0.90 -17.36 7.23
N THR A 224 -1.63 -17.41 6.12
CA THR A 224 -2.50 -18.54 5.74
C THR A 224 -1.92 -19.38 4.61
N ARG A 225 -0.82 -18.92 3.99
CA ARG A 225 -0.13 -19.58 2.90
C ARG A 225 1.21 -20.11 3.40
N ASN A 226 1.47 -21.40 3.17
CA ASN A 226 2.77 -21.97 3.48
C ASN A 226 3.79 -21.65 2.36
N ASP A 227 4.05 -20.36 2.14
CA ASP A 227 5.01 -19.88 1.14
C ASP A 227 6.30 -19.29 1.76
N GLY A 228 6.39 -19.31 3.09
CA GLY A 228 7.56 -18.85 3.85
C GLY A 228 7.67 -17.33 3.94
N LEU A 229 6.60 -16.61 3.58
CA LEU A 229 6.53 -15.16 3.67
C LEU A 229 5.73 -14.76 4.91
N ARG A 230 6.13 -13.64 5.53
CA ARG A 230 5.34 -13.00 6.59
C ARG A 230 5.30 -11.51 6.37
N PHE A 231 4.10 -10.94 6.44
CA PHE A 231 3.87 -9.52 6.21
C PHE A 231 3.58 -8.84 7.54
N VAL A 232 4.43 -7.89 7.91
CA VAL A 232 4.30 -7.11 9.16
C VAL A 232 4.19 -5.65 8.80
N ARG A 233 3.12 -4.99 9.26
CA ARG A 233 2.92 -3.56 9.12
C ARG A 233 3.37 -2.83 10.38
N TYR A 234 4.07 -1.72 10.16
CA TYR A 234 4.48 -0.76 11.17
C TYR A 234 3.86 0.58 10.79
N THR A 235 3.02 1.13 11.64
CA THR A 235 2.24 2.35 11.38
C THR A 235 2.67 3.44 12.35
N TYR A 236 3.29 4.49 11.81
CA TYR A 236 3.78 5.65 12.54
C TYR A 236 2.79 6.80 12.37
N THR A 237 2.21 7.26 13.47
CA THR A 237 1.19 8.32 13.52
C THR A 237 1.54 9.38 14.57
N GLY A 238 0.64 10.35 14.78
CA GLY A 238 0.79 11.40 15.78
C GLY A 238 1.36 12.72 15.25
N GLY A 239 1.83 12.72 14.01
CA GLY A 239 2.30 13.91 13.29
C GLY A 239 1.31 14.42 12.25
N ASP A 240 1.84 15.17 11.28
CA ASP A 240 1.09 15.84 10.22
C ASP A 240 0.61 14.88 9.11
N ALA A 241 1.31 13.76 8.91
CA ALA A 241 0.91 12.69 8.00
C ALA A 241 1.33 11.32 8.53
N GLU A 242 0.61 10.25 8.20
CA GLU A 242 1.01 8.90 8.61
C GLU A 242 2.10 8.34 7.69
N PHE A 243 3.02 7.54 8.26
CA PHE A 243 3.96 6.71 7.52
C PHE A 243 3.72 5.24 7.89
N GLN A 244 3.63 4.37 6.90
CA GLN A 244 3.49 2.93 7.09
C GLN A 244 4.64 2.19 6.39
N LEU A 245 5.16 1.15 7.05
CA LEU A 245 6.05 0.17 6.44
C LEU A 245 5.36 -1.19 6.46
N ILE A 246 5.24 -1.85 5.31
CA ILE A 246 4.99 -3.29 5.24
C ILE A 246 6.31 -3.99 4.97
N LYS A 247 6.83 -4.62 6.02
CA LYS A 247 8.03 -5.46 5.97
C LYS A 247 7.61 -6.87 5.57
N VAL A 248 8.12 -7.33 4.44
CA VAL A 248 7.86 -8.68 3.93
C VAL A 248 9.04 -9.58 4.25
N ILE A 249 8.91 -10.30 5.36
CA ILE A 249 9.93 -11.20 5.89
C ILE A 249 10.02 -12.42 4.97
N GLY A 250 11.24 -12.73 4.51
CA GLY A 250 11.48 -13.71 3.44
C GLY A 250 11.13 -13.22 2.03
N GLY A 251 10.53 -12.02 1.92
CA GLY A 251 10.11 -11.43 0.66
C GLY A 251 11.30 -11.11 -0.24
N SER A 252 11.20 -11.48 -1.51
CA SER A 252 12.17 -11.17 -2.57
C SER A 252 11.70 -9.97 -3.42
N HIS A 253 12.39 -9.67 -4.52
CA HIS A 253 12.03 -8.59 -5.43
C HIS A 253 10.77 -8.90 -6.25
N ASN A 254 9.60 -8.80 -5.63
CA ASN A 254 8.34 -9.19 -6.25
C ASN A 254 7.18 -8.25 -5.87
N TRP A 255 6.23 -8.15 -6.79
CA TRP A 255 4.89 -7.63 -6.52
C TRP A 255 3.99 -8.78 -6.08
N TYR A 256 3.53 -8.77 -4.83
CA TYR A 256 2.69 -9.84 -4.31
C TYR A 256 1.21 -9.48 -4.48
N SER A 257 0.54 -10.18 -5.40
CA SER A 257 -0.88 -10.00 -5.69
C SER A 257 -1.58 -11.35 -5.96
N GLY A 258 -2.91 -11.32 -5.95
CA GLY A 258 -3.77 -12.45 -6.25
C GLY A 258 -4.19 -13.29 -5.04
N SER A 259 -5.28 -14.04 -5.20
CA SER A 259 -5.96 -14.80 -4.14
C SER A 259 -5.14 -15.93 -3.50
N ASN A 260 -4.00 -16.29 -4.11
CA ASN A 260 -3.11 -17.35 -3.61
C ASN A 260 -2.00 -16.82 -2.69
N ARG A 261 -2.00 -15.52 -2.38
CA ARG A 261 -1.11 -14.88 -1.42
C ARG A 261 -1.88 -14.50 -0.15
N ASP A 262 -1.14 -14.24 0.92
CA ASP A 262 -1.68 -13.74 2.18
C ASP A 262 -2.21 -12.32 2.08
N ILE A 263 -1.61 -11.51 1.21
CA ILE A 263 -2.08 -10.16 0.89
C ILE A 263 -2.08 -9.92 -0.61
N ASP A 264 -2.95 -8.99 -1.03
CA ASP A 264 -2.90 -8.37 -2.35
C ASP A 264 -2.43 -6.93 -2.21
N TYR A 265 -1.27 -6.61 -2.79
CA TYR A 265 -0.69 -5.27 -2.71
C TYR A 265 -1.64 -4.18 -3.21
N PHE A 266 -2.44 -4.43 -4.26
CA PHE A 266 -3.36 -3.41 -4.75
C PHE A 266 -4.46 -3.12 -3.74
N GLU A 267 -5.02 -4.15 -3.10
CA GLU A 267 -6.04 -3.96 -2.06
C GLU A 267 -5.47 -3.21 -0.86
N VAL A 268 -4.29 -3.61 -0.38
CA VAL A 268 -3.66 -2.97 0.78
C VAL A 268 -3.30 -1.50 0.48
N ILE A 269 -2.75 -1.23 -0.70
CA ILE A 269 -2.41 0.13 -1.14
C ILE A 269 -3.68 0.97 -1.31
N HIS A 270 -4.75 0.42 -1.88
CA HIS A 270 -6.01 1.13 -2.02
C HIS A 270 -6.65 1.46 -0.67
N GLN A 271 -6.67 0.50 0.26
CA GLN A 271 -7.14 0.72 1.64
C GLN A 271 -6.35 1.85 2.32
N PHE A 272 -5.02 1.83 2.18
CA PHE A 272 -4.18 2.93 2.61
C PHE A 272 -4.61 4.23 1.95
N PHE A 273 -4.70 4.32 0.62
CA PHE A 273 -5.04 5.57 -0.07
C PHE A 273 -6.39 6.18 0.36
N VAL A 274 -7.42 5.36 0.56
CA VAL A 274 -8.75 5.85 1.00
C VAL A 274 -8.81 6.20 2.50
N GLY A 275 -7.73 6.02 3.25
CA GLY A 275 -7.69 6.26 4.70
C GLY A 275 -8.44 5.20 5.51
N GLY A 276 -8.63 4.01 4.93
CA GLY A 276 -9.23 2.88 5.62
C GLY A 276 -8.20 2.22 6.55
N ASN A 277 -8.51 2.15 7.84
CA ASN A 277 -7.90 1.11 8.68
C ASN A 277 -8.45 -0.22 8.18
N SER A 278 -7.60 -1.04 7.60
CA SER A 278 -7.96 -2.41 7.31
C SER A 278 -8.42 -3.07 8.61
N THR A 279 -9.73 -3.26 8.77
CA THR A 279 -10.24 -4.26 9.70
C THR A 279 -9.79 -5.59 9.14
N MET A 280 -8.63 -6.07 9.56
CA MET A 280 -8.13 -7.36 9.14
C MET A 280 -7.81 -8.26 10.32
N GLY A 281 -8.18 -9.51 10.08
CA GLY A 281 -8.37 -10.55 11.05
C GLY A 281 -7.08 -11.01 11.71
N CYS A 282 -7.33 -11.86 12.67
CA CYS A 282 -6.42 -12.21 13.72
C CYS A 282 -5.19 -12.98 13.17
N ASN A 283 -3.94 -12.48 13.30
CA ASN A 283 -2.67 -13.26 13.32
C ASN A 283 -1.46 -12.42 13.83
N ALA A 284 -0.54 -13.05 14.59
CA ALA A 284 0.55 -12.39 15.35
C ALA A 284 1.92 -12.27 14.64
N PRO A 285 2.79 -11.30 15.01
CA PRO A 285 4.19 -11.23 14.63
C PRO A 285 5.02 -12.24 15.42
N GLN A 286 5.89 -12.97 14.73
CA GLN A 286 6.72 -13.99 15.36
C GLN A 286 8.20 -13.63 15.26
N ASP A 287 8.67 -12.79 16.20
CA ASP A 287 10.07 -12.77 16.64
C ASP A 287 10.10 -12.49 18.15
N ALA A 288 10.47 -13.52 18.91
CA ALA A 288 10.49 -13.68 20.38
C ALA A 288 9.11 -13.81 21.09
N LEU A 289 8.63 -15.07 21.18
CA LEU A 289 7.43 -15.56 21.89
C LEU A 289 6.79 -14.58 22.90
N PRO A 290 5.81 -13.80 22.47
CA PRO A 290 4.67 -13.50 23.31
C PRO A 290 3.77 -14.75 23.34
N ARG A 291 3.49 -15.34 24.51
CA ARG A 291 2.53 -16.48 24.64
C ARG A 291 1.18 -16.21 23.95
N PHE A 292 0.69 -14.96 24.04
CA PHE A 292 -0.49 -14.47 23.32
C PHE A 292 -0.37 -12.97 23.00
N GLU A 293 -1.02 -12.48 21.94
CA GLU A 293 -1.08 -11.05 21.57
C GLU A 293 -2.51 -10.59 21.35
N VAL A 294 -2.75 -9.27 21.36
CA VAL A 294 -4.11 -8.70 21.26
C VAL A 294 -4.18 -7.48 20.34
N TRP A 295 -5.27 -7.35 19.56
CA TRP A 295 -5.55 -6.19 18.70
C TRP A 295 -7.04 -6.11 18.33
N PRO A 296 -7.55 -5.00 17.75
CA PRO A 296 -6.93 -3.69 17.81
C PRO A 296 -6.76 -3.27 19.27
N ASN A 297 -5.71 -2.51 19.57
CA ASN A 297 -5.50 -1.98 20.90
C ASN A 297 -4.88 -0.58 20.77
N PRO A 298 -5.67 0.49 20.87
CA PRO A 298 -6.99 0.53 21.53
C PRO A 298 -8.13 -0.15 20.77
N THR A 299 -9.16 -0.62 21.49
CA THR A 299 -10.37 -1.26 20.94
C THR A 299 -11.64 -0.50 21.35
N ASP A 300 -12.67 -0.52 20.50
CA ASP A 300 -14.02 -0.02 20.81
C ASP A 300 -14.95 -1.09 21.41
N GLY A 301 -14.43 -2.28 21.71
CA GLY A 301 -15.18 -3.35 22.33
C GLY A 301 -14.82 -4.74 21.82
N MET A 302 -14.29 -4.88 20.61
CA MET A 302 -13.89 -6.19 20.07
C MET A 302 -12.38 -6.34 20.10
N LEU A 303 -11.88 -7.39 20.74
CA LEU A 303 -10.45 -7.68 20.87
C LEU A 303 -10.13 -9.06 20.30
N ASN A 304 -9.41 -9.08 19.21
CA ASN A 304 -8.74 -10.27 18.67
C ASN A 304 -7.57 -10.66 19.55
N ILE A 305 -7.42 -11.96 19.77
CA ILE A 305 -6.32 -12.58 20.48
C ILE A 305 -5.74 -13.71 19.66
N TYR A 306 -4.44 -13.64 19.40
CA TYR A 306 -3.69 -14.80 18.95
C TYR A 306 -2.94 -15.42 20.12
N SER A 307 -2.99 -16.74 20.23
CA SER A 307 -2.20 -17.49 21.21
C SER A 307 -1.41 -18.59 20.51
N ALA A 308 -0.13 -18.74 20.83
CA ALA A 308 0.70 -19.81 20.24
C ALA A 308 0.36 -21.20 20.83
N GLU A 309 -0.17 -21.22 22.05
CA GLU A 309 -0.58 -22.42 22.81
C GLU A 309 -1.95 -22.16 23.45
N PRO A 310 -2.66 -23.19 23.98
CA PRO A 310 -3.88 -22.94 24.73
C PRO A 310 -3.57 -22.07 25.96
N ALA A 311 -4.34 -21.00 26.17
CA ALA A 311 -4.12 -20.08 27.28
C ALA A 311 -5.42 -19.71 28.01
N ASP A 312 -5.33 -19.60 29.33
CA ASP A 312 -6.38 -19.04 30.18
C ASP A 312 -5.97 -17.60 30.53
N LEU A 313 -6.77 -16.64 30.12
CA LEU A 313 -6.50 -15.20 30.23
C LEU A 313 -7.49 -14.56 31.20
N ALA A 314 -6.96 -13.81 32.17
CA ALA A 314 -7.74 -13.01 33.09
C ALA A 314 -7.69 -11.53 32.67
N LEU A 315 -8.84 -10.89 32.52
CA LEU A 315 -8.96 -9.45 32.32
C LEU A 315 -9.04 -8.78 33.68
N VAL A 316 -8.14 -7.84 33.95
CA VAL A 316 -7.94 -7.20 35.24
C VAL A 316 -8.11 -5.68 35.10
N ASP A 317 -8.85 -5.07 36.02
CA ASP A 317 -8.99 -3.61 36.05
C ASP A 317 -7.75 -2.90 36.65
N ARG A 318 -7.72 -1.56 36.63
CA ARG A 318 -6.60 -0.78 37.22
C ARG A 318 -6.40 -0.98 38.73
N ARG A 319 -7.37 -1.60 39.43
CA ARG A 319 -7.32 -1.87 40.87
C ARG A 319 -6.81 -3.28 41.17
N GLY A 320 -6.51 -4.08 40.14
CA GLY A 320 -6.08 -5.47 40.30
C GLY A 320 -7.24 -6.47 40.44
N THR A 321 -8.48 -6.05 40.19
CA THR A 321 -9.66 -6.93 40.28
C THR A 321 -9.85 -7.67 38.97
N VAL A 322 -9.98 -9.01 39.02
CA VAL A 322 -10.34 -9.80 37.84
C VAL A 322 -11.79 -9.55 37.48
N VAL A 323 -12.04 -9.04 36.28
CA VAL A 323 -13.36 -8.66 35.76
C VAL A 323 -13.84 -9.57 34.62
N GLY A 324 -12.96 -10.41 34.06
CA GLY A 324 -13.31 -11.39 33.02
C GLY A 324 -12.29 -12.52 32.94
N ASN A 325 -12.71 -13.68 32.42
CA ASN A 325 -11.83 -14.82 32.15
C ASN A 325 -12.14 -15.40 30.76
N TYR A 326 -11.10 -15.71 30.00
CA TYR A 326 -11.20 -16.13 28.61
C TYR A 326 -10.25 -17.30 28.35
N ALA A 327 -10.79 -18.40 27.85
CA ALA A 327 -9.99 -19.52 27.36
C ALA A 327 -9.79 -19.35 25.85
N VAL A 328 -8.53 -19.31 25.41
CA VAL A 328 -8.18 -19.18 23.99
C VAL A 328 -7.46 -20.45 23.53
N SER A 329 -7.88 -20.96 22.38
CA SER A 329 -7.18 -22.06 21.71
C SER A 329 -5.97 -21.54 20.94
N PRO A 330 -5.00 -22.40 20.58
CA PRO A 330 -3.93 -22.02 19.66
C PRO A 330 -4.51 -21.42 18.38
N GLY A 331 -3.88 -20.36 17.89
CA GLY A 331 -4.41 -19.52 16.83
C GLY A 331 -5.30 -18.42 17.38
N CYS A 332 -6.37 -18.12 16.66
CA CYS A 332 -7.08 -16.87 16.78
C CYS A 332 -8.42 -17.01 17.47
N SER A 333 -8.66 -16.15 18.46
CA SER A 333 -9.91 -16.02 19.21
C SER A 333 -10.33 -14.56 19.24
N GLU A 334 -11.63 -14.29 19.28
CA GLU A 334 -12.17 -12.93 19.46
C GLU A 334 -12.86 -12.84 20.81
N ILE A 335 -12.68 -11.71 21.48
CA ILE A 335 -13.28 -11.42 22.78
C ILE A 335 -14.10 -10.14 22.68
N ASP A 336 -15.35 -10.24 23.13
CA ASP A 336 -16.25 -9.11 23.31
C ASP A 336 -16.05 -8.47 24.69
N LEU A 337 -15.70 -7.19 24.68
CA LEU A 337 -15.49 -6.29 25.80
C LEU A 337 -16.51 -5.15 25.84
N CYS A 338 -17.54 -5.14 24.99
CA CYS A 338 -18.53 -4.06 24.91
C CYS A 338 -19.30 -3.84 26.22
N ALA A 339 -19.36 -4.86 27.08
CA ALA A 339 -20.01 -4.77 28.39
C ALA A 339 -19.19 -4.01 29.45
N PHE A 340 -17.90 -3.74 29.19
CA PHE A 340 -17.02 -3.06 30.14
C PHE A 340 -16.98 -1.55 29.89
N SER A 341 -16.74 -0.79 30.97
CA SER A 341 -16.59 0.66 30.85
C SER A 341 -15.28 1.04 30.20
N ARG A 342 -15.29 2.14 29.42
CA ARG A 342 -14.10 2.77 28.83
C ARG A 342 -12.99 2.94 29.86
N GLY A 343 -11.76 2.57 29.52
CA GLY A 343 -10.67 2.55 30.49
C GLY A 343 -9.47 1.72 30.07
N ILE A 344 -8.53 1.56 31.01
CA ILE A 344 -7.38 0.66 30.82
C ILE A 344 -7.61 -0.60 31.64
N TYR A 345 -7.44 -1.74 30.99
CA TYR A 345 -7.44 -3.07 31.56
C TYR A 345 -6.10 -3.74 31.29
N PHE A 346 -5.89 -4.88 31.93
CA PHE A 346 -4.72 -5.71 31.76
C PHE A 346 -5.18 -7.13 31.52
N LEU A 347 -4.79 -7.70 30.39
CA LEU A 347 -5.06 -9.10 30.08
C LEU A 347 -3.83 -9.92 30.46
N SER A 348 -3.98 -10.86 31.39
CA SER A 348 -2.86 -11.60 31.97
C SER A 348 -3.05 -13.11 31.83
N ASP A 349 -1.99 -13.84 31.53
CA ASP A 349 -1.99 -15.31 31.64
C ASP A 349 -1.53 -15.79 33.02
N LYS A 350 -1.79 -17.06 33.33
CA LYS A 350 -1.36 -17.72 34.58
C LYS A 350 0.16 -17.85 34.76
N HIS A 351 0.93 -17.49 33.74
CA HIS A 351 2.39 -17.60 33.72
C HIS A 351 3.10 -16.24 33.81
N GLY A 352 2.34 -15.17 34.08
CA GLY A 352 2.87 -13.85 34.39
C GLY A 352 2.97 -12.90 33.19
N LYS A 353 2.59 -13.32 31.97
CA LYS A 353 2.53 -12.41 30.84
C LYS A 353 1.31 -11.50 30.99
N THR A 354 1.49 -10.19 30.79
CA THR A 354 0.41 -9.21 30.85
C THR A 354 0.47 -8.25 29.67
N VAL A 355 -0.68 -7.98 29.04
CA VAL A 355 -0.84 -7.01 27.97
C VAL A 355 -1.83 -5.94 28.41
N LYS A 356 -1.44 -4.67 28.30
CA LYS A 356 -2.31 -3.52 28.59
C LYS A 356 -3.35 -3.40 27.46
N VAL A 357 -4.64 -3.34 27.77
CA VAL A 357 -5.74 -3.17 26.82
C VAL A 357 -6.42 -1.81 27.08
N ALA A 358 -6.51 -0.96 26.06
CA ALA A 358 -7.21 0.32 26.12
C ALA A 358 -8.59 0.20 25.45
N LEU A 359 -9.66 0.32 26.24
CA LEU A 359 -11.05 0.29 25.78
C LEU A 359 -11.60 1.71 25.64
N ARG A 360 -12.06 2.08 24.44
CA ARG A 360 -12.36 3.47 24.06
C ARG A 360 -13.82 3.90 24.11
#